data_AF-A0A0T0M7G4-F1
#
_entry.id   AF-A0A0T0M7G4-F1
#
_cell.length_a   1.000
_cell.length_b   1.000
_cell.length_c   1.000
_cell.angle_alpha   90.00
_cell.angle_beta   90.00
_cell.angle_gamma   90.00
#
_symmetry.space_group_name_H-M   'P 1'
#
loop_
_entity.id
_entity.type
_entity.pdbx_description
1 polymer ?
#
loop_
_entity_poly.entity_id
_entity_poly.type
_entity_poly.pdbx_seq_one_letter_code
_entity_poly.pdbx_strand_id
1 'polypeptide(L)'
;MVNKTVLYKLSNRELENYFNPENRFVHEAVQLAFDILQERGRIFSDAEKINIQHLIQSKKENEAAEKREEAEDWKDHITTDQNAIQLFPREIILIISIFLGTIPGCILLGLNFIKLKKIGASILTFFFGFAFFHLQNFLVPFMYENSSKRFYTLKNSPEFFVSCLGALTIFLFWISFTPKNLPYRKESYLIPAAISFVMIALVLINPDEWFSNYFITSFLRDYNTLF
;
A
#
# COMPACT_ATOMS: atom_id res chain seq x y z
N MET A 1 1.83 17.86 12.97
CA MET A 1 2.38 18.65 14.08
C MET A 1 1.63 19.96 14.10
N VAL A 2 0.98 20.26 15.22
CA VAL A 2 0.10 21.43 15.35
C VAL A 2 0.94 22.71 15.51
N ASN A 3 0.59 23.76 14.78
CA ASN A 3 1.34 25.02 14.82
C ASN A 3 0.85 25.94 15.94
N LYS A 4 1.65 26.07 17.02
CA LYS A 4 1.35 26.95 18.17
C LYS A 4 1.04 28.39 17.76
N THR A 5 1.73 28.93 16.75
CA THR A 5 1.55 30.32 16.27
C THR A 5 0.16 30.56 15.67
N VAL A 6 -0.47 29.53 15.09
CA VAL A 6 -1.83 29.63 14.56
C VAL A 6 -2.84 29.67 15.70
N LEU A 7 -2.70 28.79 16.71
CA LEU A 7 -3.56 28.78 17.89
C LEU A 7 -3.39 30.07 18.72
N TYR A 8 -2.18 30.64 18.75
CA TYR A 8 -1.92 31.90 19.45
C TYR A 8 -2.65 33.11 18.85
N LYS A 9 -3.18 33.02 17.63
CA LYS A 9 -4.02 34.07 17.03
C LYS A 9 -5.49 33.98 17.44
N LEU A 10 -5.92 32.85 17.98
CA LEU A 10 -7.30 32.63 18.39
C LEU A 10 -7.61 33.42 19.67
N SER A 11 -8.85 33.89 19.79
CA SER A 11 -9.37 34.50 20.99
C SER A 11 -9.49 33.49 22.13
N ASN A 12 -9.54 33.97 23.38
CA ASN A 12 -9.69 33.07 24.53
C ASN A 12 -10.95 32.20 24.41
N ARG A 13 -12.07 32.79 23.94
CA ARG A 13 -13.33 32.07 23.71
C ARG A 13 -13.19 30.95 22.69
N GLU A 14 -12.43 31.17 21.63
CA GLU A 14 -12.18 30.15 20.60
C GLU A 14 -11.29 29.02 21.13
N LEU A 15 -10.33 29.32 22.00
CA LEU A 15 -9.49 28.31 22.66
C LEU A 15 -10.29 27.46 23.64
N GLU A 16 -11.34 27.98 24.29
CA GLU A 16 -12.18 27.16 25.19
C GLU A 16 -12.91 26.04 24.46
N ASN A 17 -13.24 26.22 23.18
CA ASN A 17 -13.88 25.19 22.37
C ASN A 17 -13.02 23.93 22.21
N TYR A 18 -11.70 24.02 22.42
CA TYR A 18 -10.78 22.88 22.41
C TYR A 18 -10.96 21.96 23.63
N PHE A 19 -11.67 22.40 24.67
CA PHE A 19 -11.98 21.57 25.84
C PHE A 19 -13.36 20.89 25.76
N ASN A 20 -14.12 21.10 24.69
CA ASN A 20 -15.37 20.39 24.48
C ASN A 20 -15.09 18.90 24.14
N PRO A 21 -15.58 17.92 24.90
CA PRO A 21 -15.32 16.49 24.65
C PRO A 21 -15.68 16.03 23.22
N GLU A 22 -16.72 16.61 22.63
CA GLU A 22 -17.24 16.26 21.30
C GLU A 22 -16.43 16.87 20.13
N ASN A 23 -15.37 17.63 20.42
CA ASN A 23 -14.57 18.24 19.36
C ASN A 23 -13.70 17.20 18.63
N ARG A 24 -13.41 17.48 17.36
CA ARG A 24 -12.52 16.66 16.50
C ARG A 24 -11.05 17.09 16.56
N PHE A 25 -10.66 17.95 17.51
CA PHE A 25 -9.27 18.40 17.62
C PHE A 25 -8.41 17.28 18.22
N VAL A 26 -7.18 17.20 17.74
CA VAL A 26 -6.15 16.27 18.22
C VAL A 26 -5.62 16.67 19.60
N HIS A 27 -5.10 15.71 20.36
CA HIS A 27 -4.59 15.90 21.72
C HIS A 27 -3.52 17.01 21.79
N GLU A 28 -2.63 17.10 20.79
CA GLU A 28 -1.59 18.13 20.70
C GLU A 28 -2.21 19.55 20.63
N ALA A 29 -3.32 19.72 19.91
CA ALA A 29 -4.01 21.00 19.80
C ALA A 29 -4.73 21.38 21.09
N VAL A 30 -5.31 20.40 21.80
CA VAL A 30 -5.95 20.61 23.10
C VAL A 30 -4.93 21.00 24.18
N GLN A 31 -3.77 20.33 24.19
CA GLN A 31 -2.65 20.69 25.07
C GLN A 31 -2.15 22.11 24.80
N LEU A 32 -1.92 22.46 23.53
CA LEU A 32 -1.47 23.80 23.17
C LEU A 32 -2.51 24.88 23.52
N ALA A 33 -3.80 24.60 23.38
CA ALA A 33 -4.85 25.54 23.77
C ALA A 33 -4.86 25.79 25.30
N PHE A 34 -4.65 24.73 26.09
CA PHE A 34 -4.48 24.83 27.55
C PHE A 34 -3.26 25.68 27.92
N ASP A 35 -2.10 25.39 27.34
CA ASP A 35 -0.86 26.12 27.61
C ASP A 35 -0.99 27.61 27.25
N ILE A 36 -1.57 27.93 26.08
CA ILE A 36 -1.76 29.33 25.63
C ILE A 36 -2.71 30.09 26.56
N LEU A 37 -3.78 29.44 27.04
CA LEU A 37 -4.71 30.10 27.96
C LEU A 37 -4.05 30.35 29.33
N GLN A 38 -3.21 29.43 29.82
CA GLN A 38 -2.41 29.66 31.03
C GLN A 38 -1.40 30.79 30.82
N GLU A 39 -0.67 30.81 29.70
CA GLU A 39 0.28 31.88 29.35
C GLU A 39 -0.41 33.26 29.30
N ARG A 40 -1.66 33.32 28.85
CA ARG A 40 -2.49 34.54 28.83
C ARG A 40 -3.11 34.92 30.18
N GLY A 41 -2.77 34.20 31.25
CA GLY A 41 -3.21 34.51 32.61
C GLY A 41 -4.57 33.94 33.00
N ARG A 42 -5.13 32.99 32.24
CA ARG A 42 -6.32 32.27 32.69
C ARG A 42 -5.96 31.34 33.84
N ILE A 43 -6.67 31.47 34.94
CA ILE A 43 -6.54 30.59 36.11
C ILE A 43 -7.58 29.49 35.98
N PHE A 44 -7.11 28.24 35.90
CA PHE A 44 -7.96 27.06 35.93
C PHE A 44 -8.08 26.54 37.37
N SER A 45 -9.29 26.18 37.77
CA SER A 45 -9.52 25.42 38.98
C SER A 45 -8.88 24.03 38.89
N ASP A 46 -8.61 23.40 40.02
CA ASP A 46 -7.99 22.08 40.03
C ASP A 46 -8.90 21.01 39.41
N ALA A 47 -10.23 21.16 39.56
CA ALA A 47 -11.21 20.32 38.88
C ALA A 47 -11.14 20.47 37.35
N GLU A 48 -11.01 21.70 36.82
CA GLU A 48 -10.86 21.93 35.38
C GLU A 48 -9.56 21.35 34.84
N LYS A 49 -8.44 21.52 35.56
CA LYS A 49 -7.14 20.93 35.16
C LYS A 49 -7.24 19.41 35.05
N ILE A 50 -7.85 18.75 36.03
CA ILE A 50 -8.05 17.30 36.01
C ILE A 50 -8.90 16.88 34.81
N ASN A 51 -10.01 17.58 34.56
CA ASN A 51 -10.88 17.28 33.41
C ASN A 51 -10.16 17.47 32.06
N ILE A 52 -9.39 18.55 31.91
CA ILE A 52 -8.63 18.83 30.68
C ILE A 52 -7.52 17.79 30.49
N GLN A 53 -6.79 17.42 31.54
CA GLN A 53 -5.77 16.38 31.48
C GLN A 53 -6.37 15.02 31.11
N HIS A 54 -7.52 14.66 31.69
CA HIS A 54 -8.24 13.44 31.33
C HIS A 54 -8.68 13.46 29.86
N LEU A 55 -9.20 14.59 29.37
CA LEU A 55 -9.57 14.77 27.96
C LEU A 55 -8.37 14.60 27.03
N ILE A 56 -7.23 15.22 27.35
CA ILE A 56 -5.99 15.10 26.56
C ILE A 56 -5.50 13.66 26.54
N GLN A 57 -5.50 12.98 27.69
CA GLN A 57 -5.07 11.59 27.80
C GLN A 57 -5.98 10.65 27.02
N SER A 58 -7.30 10.80 27.14
CA SER A 58 -8.27 10.01 26.38
C SER A 58 -8.11 10.21 24.87
N LYS A 59 -7.95 11.44 24.40
CA LYS A 59 -7.69 11.73 22.98
C LYS A 59 -6.37 11.12 22.50
N LYS A 60 -5.31 11.20 23.31
CA LYS A 60 -4.01 10.60 22.99
C LYS A 60 -4.09 9.08 22.87
N GLU A 61 -4.84 8.44 23.76
CA GLU A 61 -5.07 6.99 23.73
C GLU A 61 -5.89 6.58 22.51
N ASN A 62 -6.97 7.31 22.20
CA ASN A 62 -7.78 7.06 21.01
C ASN A 62 -6.97 7.24 19.72
N GLU A 63 -6.21 8.32 19.57
CA GLU A 63 -5.35 8.53 18.40
C GLU A 63 -4.25 7.46 18.30
N ALA A 64 -3.70 7.00 19.44
CA ALA A 64 -2.72 5.92 19.45
C ALA A 64 -3.35 4.56 19.09
N ALA A 65 -4.59 4.32 19.50
CA ALA A 65 -5.36 3.14 19.13
C ALA A 65 -5.71 3.16 17.63
N GLU A 66 -6.23 4.26 17.11
CA GLU A 66 -6.50 4.47 15.68
C GLU A 66 -5.24 4.22 14.84
N LYS A 67 -4.09 4.80 15.22
CA LYS A 67 -2.82 4.55 14.52
C LYS A 67 -2.36 3.09 14.59
N ARG A 68 -2.64 2.39 15.70
CA ARG A 68 -2.33 0.96 15.83
C ARG A 68 -3.24 0.13 14.94
N GLU A 69 -4.54 0.41 14.94
CA GLU A 69 -5.51 -0.25 14.05
C GLU A 69 -5.15 -0.01 12.58
N GLU A 70 -4.83 1.22 12.19
CA GLU A 70 -4.34 1.53 10.86
C GLU A 70 -3.08 0.71 10.54
N ALA A 71 -2.07 0.70 11.41
CA ALA A 71 -0.83 -0.05 11.19
C ALA A 71 -1.05 -1.57 11.09
N GLU A 72 -2.00 -2.13 11.84
CA GLU A 72 -2.38 -3.54 11.76
C GLU A 72 -3.12 -3.86 10.45
N ASP A 73 -3.95 -2.94 9.93
CA ASP A 73 -4.65 -3.11 8.65
C ASP A 73 -3.68 -3.31 7.45
N TRP A 74 -2.45 -2.77 7.52
CA TRP A 74 -1.45 -2.94 6.45
C TRP A 74 -0.64 -4.25 6.57
N LYS A 75 -0.71 -4.94 7.71
CA LYS A 75 0.08 -6.15 7.96
C LYS A 75 -0.63 -7.42 7.47
N ASP A 76 0.16 -8.33 6.93
CA ASP A 76 -0.32 -9.67 6.61
C ASP A 76 -0.38 -10.51 7.89
N HIS A 77 -1.55 -11.09 8.15
CA HIS A 77 -1.79 -11.93 9.32
C HIS A 77 -1.49 -13.40 8.99
N ILE A 78 -0.24 -13.70 8.63
CA ILE A 78 0.14 -15.07 8.29
C ILE A 78 0.13 -15.95 9.55
N THR A 79 -0.59 -17.06 9.50
CA THR A 79 -0.72 -18.04 10.61
C THR A 79 -0.30 -19.45 10.20
N THR A 80 0.07 -20.27 11.18
CA THR A 80 0.34 -21.70 11.04
C THR A 80 -0.89 -22.58 11.28
N ASP A 81 -2.02 -21.99 11.67
CA ASP A 81 -3.28 -22.70 11.88
C ASP A 81 -3.68 -23.48 10.62
N GLN A 82 -3.96 -24.77 10.80
CA GLN A 82 -4.33 -25.67 9.70
C GLN A 82 -5.74 -25.40 9.18
N ASN A 83 -6.61 -24.79 10.00
CA ASN A 83 -7.97 -24.43 9.64
C ASN A 83 -8.05 -23.07 8.92
N ALA A 84 -6.98 -22.28 8.93
CA ALA A 84 -6.94 -21.00 8.24
C ALA A 84 -7.00 -21.18 6.72
N ILE A 85 -7.70 -20.26 6.06
CA ILE A 85 -7.76 -20.22 4.61
C ILE A 85 -6.35 -20.08 4.04
N GLN A 86 -6.08 -20.84 2.99
CA GLN A 86 -4.78 -20.81 2.35
C GLN A 86 -4.78 -19.82 1.18
N LEU A 87 -3.87 -18.85 1.21
CA LEU A 87 -3.75 -17.81 0.19
C LEU A 87 -2.31 -17.69 -0.28
N PHE A 88 -2.13 -17.29 -1.54
CA PHE A 88 -0.83 -16.90 -2.04
C PHE A 88 -0.36 -15.64 -1.30
N PRO A 89 0.87 -15.63 -0.74
CA PRO A 89 1.37 -14.47 -0.01
C PRO A 89 1.46 -13.24 -0.92
N ARG A 90 1.07 -12.08 -0.38
CA ARG A 90 1.12 -10.80 -1.09
C ARG A 90 2.48 -10.51 -1.71
N GLU A 91 3.55 -10.78 -0.95
CA GLU A 91 4.94 -10.60 -1.40
C GLU A 91 5.24 -11.36 -2.70
N ILE A 92 4.80 -12.62 -2.79
CA ILE A 92 5.04 -13.48 -3.95
C ILE A 92 4.27 -12.99 -5.17
N ILE A 93 3.01 -12.56 -4.96
CA ILE A 93 2.19 -11.97 -6.01
C ILE A 93 2.88 -10.72 -6.58
N LEU A 94 3.39 -9.84 -5.71
CA LEU A 94 4.04 -8.60 -6.12
C LEU A 94 5.39 -8.84 -6.82
N ILE A 95 6.22 -9.76 -6.30
CA ILE A 95 7.49 -10.13 -6.94
C ILE A 95 7.22 -10.67 -8.34
N ILE A 96 6.30 -11.63 -8.47
CA ILE A 96 5.93 -12.19 -9.77
C ILE A 96 5.37 -11.11 -10.70
N SER A 97 4.54 -10.20 -10.17
CA SER A 97 4.00 -9.09 -10.96
C SER A 97 5.07 -8.16 -11.52
N ILE A 98 6.14 -7.89 -10.76
CA ILE A 98 7.19 -6.95 -11.18
C ILE A 98 8.09 -7.61 -12.23
N PHE A 99 8.52 -8.85 -12.00
CA PHE A 99 9.53 -9.49 -12.84
C PHE A 99 8.96 -10.23 -14.05
N LEU A 100 7.74 -10.76 -13.94
CA LEU A 100 7.09 -11.56 -14.98
C LEU A 100 5.84 -10.87 -15.56
N GLY A 101 5.58 -9.63 -15.15
CA GLY A 101 4.49 -8.78 -15.63
C GLY A 101 3.21 -8.88 -14.82
N THR A 102 2.29 -7.95 -15.06
CA THR A 102 1.06 -7.78 -14.25
C THR A 102 0.10 -8.97 -14.36
N ILE A 103 0.04 -9.65 -15.51
CA ILE A 103 -0.87 -10.79 -15.74
C ILE A 103 -0.72 -11.90 -14.69
N PRO A 104 0.47 -12.53 -14.48
CA PRO A 104 0.61 -13.59 -13.49
C PRO A 104 0.31 -13.11 -12.05
N GLY A 105 0.61 -11.85 -11.71
CA GLY A 105 0.20 -11.25 -10.45
C GLY A 105 -1.33 -11.18 -10.30
N CYS A 106 -2.04 -10.71 -11.32
CA CYS A 106 -3.51 -10.71 -11.36
C CYS A 106 -4.11 -12.11 -11.31
N ILE A 107 -3.48 -13.11 -11.95
CA ILE A 107 -3.94 -14.50 -11.87
C ILE A 107 -3.90 -14.98 -10.42
N LEU A 108 -2.76 -14.83 -9.75
CA LEU A 108 -2.59 -15.27 -8.36
C LEU A 108 -3.52 -14.51 -7.40
N LEU A 109 -3.66 -13.19 -7.56
CA LEU A 109 -4.55 -12.39 -6.72
C LEU A 109 -6.03 -12.74 -6.96
N GLY A 110 -6.44 -12.93 -8.22
CA GLY A 110 -7.80 -13.34 -8.55
C GLY A 110 -8.14 -14.71 -7.96
N LEU A 111 -7.20 -15.67 -8.01
CA LEU A 111 -7.36 -16.97 -7.35
C LEU A 111 -7.53 -16.83 -5.82
N ASN A 112 -6.79 -15.92 -5.18
CA ASN A 112 -7.01 -15.60 -3.77
C ASN A 112 -8.43 -15.05 -3.52
N PHE A 113 -8.93 -14.15 -4.37
CA PHE A 113 -10.29 -13.63 -4.24
C PHE A 113 -11.37 -14.69 -4.47
N ILE A 114 -11.14 -15.66 -5.36
CA ILE A 114 -12.03 -16.83 -5.52
C ILE A 114 -12.08 -17.63 -4.22
N LYS A 115 -10.93 -17.92 -3.60
CA LYS A 115 -10.88 -18.62 -2.30
C LYS A 115 -11.61 -17.84 -1.20
N LEU A 116 -11.52 -16.51 -1.24
CA LEU A 116 -12.24 -15.61 -0.35
C LEU A 116 -13.74 -15.44 -0.70
N LYS A 117 -14.25 -16.15 -1.71
CA LYS A 117 -15.62 -16.05 -2.23
C LYS A 117 -15.99 -14.63 -2.71
N LYS A 118 -14.99 -13.82 -3.08
CA LYS A 118 -15.13 -12.46 -3.62
C LYS A 118 -15.06 -12.49 -5.16
N ILE A 119 -16.06 -13.10 -5.79
CA ILE A 119 -16.06 -13.32 -7.25
C ILE A 119 -15.99 -12.02 -8.05
N GLY A 120 -16.70 -10.96 -7.63
CA GLY A 120 -16.65 -9.66 -8.30
C GLY A 120 -15.23 -9.06 -8.31
N ALA A 121 -14.52 -9.12 -7.19
CA ALA A 121 -13.14 -8.67 -7.08
C ALA A 121 -12.18 -9.51 -7.94
N SER A 122 -12.42 -10.84 -8.00
CA SER A 122 -11.65 -11.73 -8.88
C SER A 122 -11.81 -11.38 -10.37
N ILE A 123 -13.05 -11.19 -10.83
CA ILE A 123 -13.34 -10.84 -12.23
C ILE A 123 -12.69 -9.51 -12.58
N LEU A 124 -12.86 -8.50 -11.71
CA LEU A 124 -12.23 -7.19 -11.87
C LEU A 124 -10.70 -7.31 -11.97
N THR A 125 -10.10 -8.16 -11.14
CA THR A 125 -8.64 -8.37 -11.12
C THR A 125 -8.14 -9.03 -12.40
N PHE A 126 -8.84 -10.04 -12.92
CA PHE A 126 -8.47 -10.66 -14.20
C PHE A 126 -8.65 -9.70 -15.38
N PHE A 127 -9.76 -8.97 -15.41
CA PHE A 127 -10.00 -7.95 -16.41
C PHE A 127 -8.93 -6.86 -16.39
N PHE A 128 -8.54 -6.41 -15.19
CA PHE A 128 -7.44 -5.47 -15.03
C PHE A 128 -6.13 -6.02 -15.59
N GLY A 129 -5.77 -7.28 -15.31
CA GLY A 129 -4.56 -7.89 -15.87
C GLY A 129 -4.54 -7.87 -17.41
N PHE A 130 -5.66 -8.18 -18.03
CA PHE A 130 -5.81 -8.14 -19.49
C PHE A 130 -5.78 -6.70 -20.05
N ALA A 131 -6.50 -5.77 -19.44
CA ALA A 131 -6.51 -4.37 -19.87
C ALA A 131 -5.14 -3.70 -19.69
N PHE A 132 -4.46 -3.99 -18.56
CA PHE A 132 -3.15 -3.45 -18.25
C PHE A 132 -2.08 -3.95 -19.22
N PHE A 133 -2.20 -5.18 -19.72
CA PHE A 133 -1.31 -5.68 -20.77
C PHE A 133 -1.35 -4.81 -22.03
N HIS A 134 -2.54 -4.46 -22.52
CA HIS A 134 -2.68 -3.54 -23.65
C HIS A 134 -2.16 -2.14 -23.32
N LEU A 135 -2.45 -1.65 -22.12
CA LEU A 135 -1.94 -0.36 -21.65
C LEU A 135 -0.41 -0.34 -21.61
N GLN A 136 0.22 -1.41 -21.12
CA GLN A 136 1.67 -1.55 -21.06
C GLN A 136 2.30 -1.54 -22.46
N ASN A 137 1.71 -2.29 -23.41
CA ASN A 137 2.18 -2.33 -24.79
C ASN A 137 2.05 -0.97 -25.51
N PHE A 138 1.19 -0.08 -25.02
CA PHE A 138 1.10 1.29 -25.48
C PHE A 138 2.08 2.23 -24.75
N LEU A 139 2.11 2.17 -23.41
CA LEU A 139 2.88 3.11 -22.58
C LEU A 139 4.39 2.93 -22.72
N VAL A 140 4.88 1.68 -22.78
CA VAL A 140 6.32 1.41 -22.81
C VAL A 140 6.96 2.00 -24.07
N PRO A 141 6.48 1.73 -25.31
CA PRO A 141 7.01 2.37 -26.51
C PRO A 141 6.88 3.90 -26.49
N PHE A 142 5.73 4.41 -26.05
CA PHE A 142 5.51 5.86 -25.92
C PHE A 142 6.55 6.54 -25.02
N MET A 143 6.88 5.91 -23.88
CA MET A 143 7.90 6.41 -22.96
C MET A 143 9.31 6.35 -23.56
N TYR A 144 9.61 5.32 -24.34
CA TYR A 144 10.88 5.22 -25.05
C TYR A 144 11.05 6.30 -26.11
N GLU A 145 10.02 6.53 -26.93
CA GLU A 145 10.03 7.53 -27.99
C GLU A 145 10.21 8.94 -27.43
N ASN A 146 9.54 9.25 -26.32
CA ASN A 146 9.54 10.59 -25.74
C ASN A 146 10.69 10.84 -24.74
N SER A 147 11.59 9.87 -24.56
CA SER A 147 12.70 10.00 -23.62
C SER A 147 14.00 10.32 -24.34
N SER A 148 14.69 11.37 -23.88
CA SER A 148 15.99 11.81 -24.40
C SER A 148 17.16 10.93 -23.96
N LYS A 149 16.91 9.89 -23.15
CA LYS A 149 17.95 9.00 -22.61
C LYS A 149 18.39 7.98 -23.66
N ARG A 150 19.69 7.95 -23.95
CA ARG A 150 20.31 6.94 -24.83
C ARG A 150 20.49 5.56 -24.16
N PHE A 151 20.52 5.52 -22.82
CA PHE A 151 20.72 4.28 -22.05
C PHE A 151 19.80 4.24 -20.84
N TYR A 152 19.27 3.07 -20.54
CA TYR A 152 18.41 2.80 -19.39
C TYR A 152 19.07 1.78 -18.47
N THR A 153 19.16 2.09 -17.19
CA THR A 153 19.46 1.11 -16.14
C THR A 153 18.17 0.40 -15.71
N LEU A 154 18.28 -0.77 -15.08
CA LEU A 154 17.13 -1.58 -14.62
C LEU A 154 16.07 -0.76 -13.88
N LYS A 155 16.50 0.13 -12.97
CA LYS A 155 15.60 0.95 -12.16
C LYS A 155 14.96 2.13 -12.92
N ASN A 156 15.54 2.52 -14.04
CA ASN A 156 15.13 3.69 -14.81
C ASN A 156 14.46 3.32 -16.13
N SER A 157 14.25 2.02 -16.40
CA SER A 157 13.62 1.58 -17.65
C SER A 157 12.11 1.84 -17.62
N PRO A 158 11.51 2.20 -18.76
CA PRO A 158 10.06 2.29 -18.89
C PRO A 158 9.32 1.01 -18.48
N GLU A 159 9.85 -0.17 -18.79
CA GLU A 159 9.23 -1.45 -18.44
C GLU A 159 9.21 -1.67 -16.93
N PHE A 160 10.31 -1.37 -16.24
CA PHE A 160 10.35 -1.48 -14.78
C PHE A 160 9.37 -0.51 -14.14
N PHE A 161 9.29 0.73 -14.63
CA PHE A 161 8.33 1.72 -14.15
C PHE A 161 6.89 1.26 -14.33
N VAL A 162 6.52 0.82 -15.54
CA VAL A 162 5.17 0.34 -15.83
C VAL A 162 4.84 -0.94 -15.05
N SER A 163 5.82 -1.84 -14.86
CA SER A 163 5.63 -3.05 -14.04
C SER A 163 5.40 -2.70 -12.56
N CYS A 164 6.13 -1.72 -12.03
CA CYS A 164 5.89 -1.19 -10.67
C CYS A 164 4.49 -0.58 -10.55
N LEU A 165 4.02 0.13 -11.57
CA LEU A 165 2.67 0.71 -11.58
C LEU A 165 1.58 -0.38 -11.57
N GLY A 166 1.78 -1.45 -12.33
CA GLY A 166 0.91 -2.63 -12.31
C GLY A 166 0.89 -3.31 -10.93
N ALA A 167 2.06 -3.57 -10.36
CA ALA A 167 2.19 -4.18 -9.04
C ALA A 167 1.59 -3.30 -7.92
N LEU A 168 1.75 -1.98 -8.01
CA LEU A 168 1.11 -1.04 -7.08
C LEU A 168 -0.42 -1.14 -7.15
N THR A 169 -0.99 -1.27 -8.35
CA THR A 169 -2.43 -1.43 -8.52
C THR A 169 -2.92 -2.76 -7.93
N ILE A 170 -2.17 -3.84 -8.14
CA ILE A 170 -2.44 -5.15 -7.51
C ILE A 170 -2.38 -5.06 -5.98
N PHE A 171 -1.41 -4.32 -5.44
CA PHE A 171 -1.31 -4.06 -4.00
C PHE A 171 -2.55 -3.32 -3.47
N LEU A 172 -3.04 -2.31 -4.19
CA LEU A 172 -4.27 -1.59 -3.83
C LEU A 172 -5.49 -2.51 -3.89
N PHE A 173 -5.58 -3.42 -4.86
CA PHE A 173 -6.65 -4.42 -4.91
C PHE A 173 -6.58 -5.37 -3.72
N TRP A 174 -5.38 -5.84 -3.35
CA TRP A 174 -5.19 -6.66 -2.15
C TRP A 174 -5.79 -5.97 -0.92
N ILE A 175 -5.39 -4.74 -0.64
CA ILE A 175 -5.84 -4.00 0.56
C ILE A 175 -7.34 -3.71 0.50
N SER A 176 -7.87 -3.39 -0.68
CA SER A 176 -9.28 -3.00 -0.83
C SER A 176 -10.25 -4.17 -0.70
N PHE A 177 -9.88 -5.36 -1.19
CA PHE A 177 -10.81 -6.49 -1.32
C PHE A 177 -10.53 -7.64 -0.34
N THR A 178 -9.34 -7.69 0.27
CA THR A 178 -9.05 -8.68 1.32
C THR A 178 -9.67 -8.21 2.64
N PRO A 179 -10.39 -9.07 3.37
CA PRO A 179 -10.89 -8.72 4.70
C PRO A 179 -9.76 -8.27 5.62
N LYS A 180 -10.00 -7.19 6.36
CA LYS A 180 -9.08 -6.68 7.38
C LYS A 180 -8.81 -7.76 8.43
N ASN A 181 -7.56 -7.83 8.91
CA ASN A 181 -7.13 -8.76 9.95
C ASN A 181 -7.43 -10.24 9.66
N LEU A 182 -7.50 -10.64 8.39
CA LEU A 182 -7.76 -12.02 8.01
C LEU A 182 -6.53 -12.90 8.29
N PRO A 183 -6.58 -13.82 9.26
CA PRO A 183 -5.51 -14.79 9.42
C PRO A 183 -5.52 -15.76 8.23
N TYR A 184 -4.39 -15.90 7.54
CA TYR A 184 -4.28 -16.83 6.42
C TYR A 184 -3.00 -17.65 6.49
N ARG A 185 -3.06 -18.88 5.98
CA ARG A 185 -1.88 -19.75 5.86
C ARG A 185 -1.29 -19.60 4.47
N LYS A 186 0.04 -19.63 4.34
CA LYS A 186 0.69 -19.59 3.02
C LYS A 186 0.29 -20.81 2.19
N GLU A 187 -0.23 -20.56 0.99
CA GLU A 187 -0.47 -21.60 -0.02
C GLU A 187 0.87 -22.18 -0.53
N SER A 188 0.81 -23.40 -1.05
CA SER A 188 1.93 -24.01 -1.78
C SER A 188 2.42 -23.14 -2.96
N TYR A 189 3.74 -23.12 -3.15
CA TYR A 189 4.41 -22.40 -4.24
C TYR A 189 4.32 -23.09 -5.59
N LEU A 190 3.70 -24.27 -5.70
CA LEU A 190 3.58 -25.02 -6.95
C LEU A 190 2.83 -24.24 -8.03
N ILE A 191 1.70 -23.61 -7.69
CA ILE A 191 0.91 -22.83 -8.65
C ILE A 191 1.68 -21.56 -9.09
N PRO A 192 2.24 -20.74 -8.18
CA PRO A 192 3.12 -19.62 -8.54
C PRO A 192 4.30 -20.03 -9.42
N ALA A 193 4.94 -21.17 -9.14
CA ALA A 193 6.05 -21.68 -9.92
C ALA A 193 5.61 -22.11 -11.33
N ALA A 194 4.49 -22.82 -11.45
CA ALA A 194 3.94 -23.23 -12.74
C ALA A 194 3.56 -22.02 -13.61
N ILE A 195 2.87 -21.03 -13.03
CA ILE A 195 2.53 -19.78 -13.73
C ILE A 195 3.81 -19.05 -14.16
N SER A 196 4.79 -18.95 -13.27
CA SER A 196 6.09 -18.33 -13.59
C SER A 196 6.79 -19.03 -14.75
N PHE A 197 6.82 -20.36 -14.75
CA PHE A 197 7.43 -21.14 -15.83
C PHE A 197 6.72 -20.91 -17.17
N VAL A 198 5.39 -20.93 -17.18
CA VAL A 198 4.60 -20.62 -18.38
C VAL A 198 4.90 -19.21 -18.89
N MET A 199 4.95 -18.22 -18.00
CA MET A 199 5.25 -16.84 -18.39
C MET A 199 6.66 -16.69 -18.97
N ILE A 200 7.67 -17.34 -18.38
CA ILE A 200 9.03 -17.33 -18.92
C ILE A 200 9.05 -17.98 -20.31
N ALA A 201 8.40 -19.12 -20.49
CA ALA A 201 8.31 -19.78 -21.79
C ALA A 201 7.62 -18.87 -22.84
N LEU A 202 6.52 -18.20 -22.46
CA LEU A 202 5.85 -17.24 -23.33
C LEU A 202 6.75 -16.07 -23.73
N VAL A 203 7.51 -15.50 -22.78
CA VAL A 203 8.47 -14.42 -23.07
C VAL A 203 9.58 -14.88 -24.01
N LEU A 204 10.05 -16.12 -23.88
CA LEU A 204 11.14 -16.66 -24.73
C LEU A 204 10.67 -17.00 -26.15
N ILE A 205 9.44 -17.47 -26.30
CA ILE A 205 8.86 -17.86 -27.60
C ILE A 205 8.23 -16.63 -28.31
N ASN A 206 8.24 -15.46 -27.67
CA ASN A 206 7.55 -14.23 -28.07
C ASN A 206 8.09 -13.64 -29.39
N PRO A 207 7.45 -13.88 -30.54
CA PRO A 207 7.95 -13.40 -31.82
C PRO A 207 7.62 -11.92 -32.07
N ASP A 208 6.59 -11.40 -31.41
CA ASP A 208 6.02 -10.06 -31.63
C ASP A 208 6.36 -9.06 -30.52
N GLU A 209 7.28 -9.41 -29.61
CA GLU A 209 7.69 -8.58 -28.45
C GLU A 209 6.53 -8.15 -27.52
N TRP A 210 5.43 -8.92 -27.50
CA TRP A 210 4.23 -8.64 -26.68
C TRP A 210 4.48 -8.68 -25.17
N PHE A 211 5.44 -9.49 -24.71
CA PHE A 211 5.92 -9.51 -23.34
C PHE A 211 7.34 -8.94 -23.27
N SER A 212 7.58 -8.10 -22.26
CA SER A 212 8.92 -7.56 -22.01
C SER A 212 9.91 -8.68 -21.71
N ASN A 213 10.94 -8.81 -22.54
CA ASN A 213 12.11 -9.64 -22.27
C ASN A 213 13.18 -8.90 -21.45
N TYR A 214 12.92 -7.65 -21.03
CA TYR A 214 13.90 -6.75 -20.43
C TYR A 214 14.55 -7.34 -19.18
N PHE A 215 13.75 -7.91 -18.28
CA PHE A 215 14.27 -8.50 -17.04
C PHE A 215 15.15 -9.72 -17.31
N ILE A 216 14.74 -10.59 -18.24
CA ILE A 216 15.49 -11.79 -18.60
C ILE A 216 16.81 -11.40 -19.28
N THR A 217 16.75 -10.49 -20.24
CA THR A 217 17.92 -10.04 -20.99
C THR A 217 18.88 -9.21 -20.13
N SER A 218 18.37 -8.37 -19.22
CA SER A 218 19.20 -7.65 -18.24
C SER A 218 19.93 -8.64 -17.34
N PHE A 219 19.23 -9.66 -16.81
CA PHE A 219 19.83 -10.67 -15.96
C PHE A 219 20.91 -11.49 -16.68
N LEU A 220 20.64 -11.93 -17.92
CA LEU A 220 21.62 -12.66 -18.73
C LEU A 220 22.83 -11.80 -19.11
N ARG A 221 22.62 -10.51 -19.38
CA ARG A 221 23.69 -9.56 -19.69
C ARG A 221 24.61 -9.35 -18.49
N ASP A 222 24.05 -9.19 -17.30
CA ASP A 222 24.82 -9.02 -16.06
C ASP A 222 25.56 -10.31 -15.66
N TYR A 223 25.02 -11.48 -15.99
CA TYR A 223 25.72 -12.77 -15.78
C TYR A 223 26.97 -12.90 -16.69
N ASN A 224 26.86 -12.51 -17.95
CA ASN A 224 27.96 -12.60 -18.93
C ASN A 224 29.07 -11.56 -18.70
N THR A 225 28.88 -10.55 -17.86
CA THR A 225 29.93 -9.57 -17.50
C THR A 225 30.70 -9.97 -16.24
N LEU A 226 30.26 -11.01 -15.54
CA LEU A 226 30.87 -11.51 -14.29
C LEU A 226 31.77 -12.75 -14.47
N PHE A 227 31.86 -13.30 -15.68
CA PHE A 227 32.73 -14.43 -16.07
C PHE A 227 33.48 -14.11 -17.36
#